data_AF-A0A059ASD3-F1
#
_entry.id   AF-A0A059ASD3-F1
#
_cell.length_a   1.000
_cell.length_b   1.000
_cell.length_c   1.000
_cell.angle_alpha   90.00
_cell.angle_beta   90.00
_cell.angle_gamma   90.00
#
_symmetry.space_group_name_H-M   'P 1'
#
loop_
_entity.id
_entity.type
_entity.pdbx_description
1 polymer ?
#
loop_
_entity_poly.entity_id
_entity_poly.type
_entity_poly.pdbx_seq_one_letter_code
_entity_poly.pdbx_strand_id
1 'polypeptide(L)'
;MLLRRFQLEELMRATNNFSEECLVGSGAFGNVYRGTFHDEGTLAIKKPHADSYQSFEEFRNEVRLLSKVKHRNLVNLVGFCEEPGASGAKILVYEYVPNGSLLEHIIGRRGRVLTWRQRVNLAIGAAKGIAHLHEEVKPSVIHRDLKPSNILIGEGFEAKVSDFGLVKSGPVEDQSHVSSQIKGTPGYLDPAYCSSFHLTLFSDVYSFGVILLQLVAARPVVDTGRNNSRYHIIDWPNIRYA
;
A
#
# COMPACT_ATOMS: atom_id res chain seq x y z
N MET A 1 -6.46 19.92 6.71
CA MET A 1 -6.97 19.33 7.97
C MET A 1 -5.75 18.89 8.77
N LEU A 2 -5.65 19.29 10.02
CA LEU A 2 -4.56 18.83 10.90
C LEU A 2 -4.80 17.35 11.23
N LEU A 3 -3.76 16.52 11.17
CA LEU A 3 -3.82 15.12 11.60
C LEU A 3 -4.09 15.05 13.10
N ARG A 4 -4.95 14.12 13.52
CA ARG A 4 -5.23 13.90 14.94
C ARG A 4 -4.03 13.25 15.63
N ARG A 5 -3.65 13.75 16.81
CA ARG A 5 -2.72 13.07 17.71
C ARG A 5 -3.52 12.19 18.66
N PHE A 6 -3.39 10.88 18.51
CA PHE A 6 -4.00 9.89 19.39
C PHE A 6 -3.10 9.60 20.59
N GLN A 7 -3.70 9.28 21.72
CA GLN A 7 -2.98 8.73 22.89
C GLN A 7 -2.89 7.21 22.76
N LEU A 8 -1.82 6.59 23.26
CA LEU A 8 -1.66 5.14 23.17
C LEU A 8 -2.79 4.40 23.90
N GLU A 9 -3.22 4.88 25.08
CA GLU A 9 -4.30 4.26 25.86
C GLU A 9 -5.62 4.28 25.10
N GLU A 10 -5.84 5.28 24.25
CA GLU A 10 -7.02 5.33 23.39
C GLU A 10 -6.97 4.25 22.30
N LEU A 11 -5.83 4.10 21.64
CA LEU A 11 -5.63 3.08 20.61
C LEU A 11 -5.71 1.66 21.21
N MET A 12 -5.15 1.46 22.40
CA MET A 12 -5.24 0.20 23.14
C MET A 12 -6.70 -0.12 23.47
N ARG A 13 -7.48 0.82 24.01
CA ARG A 13 -8.91 0.60 24.28
C ARG A 13 -9.69 0.25 23.02
N ALA A 14 -9.46 0.98 21.93
CA ALA A 14 -10.15 0.77 20.67
C ALA A 14 -9.88 -0.61 20.02
N THR A 15 -8.74 -1.23 20.35
CA THR A 15 -8.27 -2.51 19.78
C THR A 15 -8.28 -3.69 20.77
N ASN A 16 -8.88 -3.50 21.95
CA ASN A 16 -8.80 -4.45 23.05
C ASN A 16 -7.35 -4.89 23.33
N ASN A 17 -6.48 -3.90 23.54
CA ASN A 17 -5.04 -4.04 23.75
C ASN A 17 -4.31 -4.74 22.58
N PHE A 18 -4.58 -4.32 21.34
CA PHE A 18 -4.03 -4.92 20.12
C PHE A 18 -4.26 -6.43 20.04
N SER A 19 -5.47 -6.88 20.42
CA SER A 19 -5.86 -8.29 20.38
C SER A 19 -5.84 -8.87 18.96
N GLU A 20 -5.59 -10.18 18.86
CA GLU A 20 -5.67 -10.93 17.60
C GLU A 20 -7.06 -10.86 16.95
N GLU A 21 -8.13 -10.73 17.74
CA GLU A 21 -9.50 -10.55 17.22
C GLU A 21 -9.68 -9.24 16.43
N CYS A 22 -8.86 -8.24 16.75
CA CYS A 22 -8.83 -6.97 16.04
C CYS A 22 -7.86 -6.98 14.86
N LEU A 23 -7.03 -8.02 14.69
CA LEU A 23 -6.04 -8.07 13.62
C LEU A 23 -6.74 -8.18 12.24
N VAL A 24 -6.43 -7.23 11.36
CA VAL A 24 -6.96 -7.18 9.98
C VAL A 24 -5.92 -7.66 8.98
N GLY A 25 -4.64 -7.43 9.28
CA GLY A 25 -3.54 -7.86 8.43
C GLY A 25 -2.20 -7.72 9.14
N SER A 26 -1.25 -8.56 8.74
CA SER A 26 0.15 -8.49 9.16
C SER A 26 1.03 -8.47 7.92
N GLY A 27 2.08 -7.66 7.95
CA GLY A 27 3.02 -7.51 6.85
C GLY A 27 4.42 -7.19 7.35
N ALA A 28 5.35 -7.02 6.41
CA ALA A 28 6.75 -6.75 6.74
C ALA A 28 6.96 -5.49 7.60
N PHE A 29 6.03 -4.52 7.52
CA PHE A 29 6.13 -3.21 8.17
C PHE A 29 5.25 -3.07 9.42
N GLY A 30 4.61 -4.15 9.88
CA GLY A 30 3.76 -4.11 11.07
C GLY A 30 2.43 -4.85 10.94
N ASN A 31 1.65 -4.72 12.01
CA ASN A 31 0.30 -5.24 12.12
C ASN A 31 -0.72 -4.11 11.99
N VAL A 32 -1.83 -4.40 11.32
CA VAL A 32 -2.97 -3.48 11.17
C VAL A 32 -4.13 -4.04 11.96
N TYR A 33 -4.64 -3.25 12.91
CA TYR A 33 -5.76 -3.60 13.77
C TYR A 33 -6.99 -2.76 13.42
N ARG A 34 -8.18 -3.35 13.53
CA ARG A 34 -9.46 -2.66 13.48
C ARG A 34 -9.72 -2.05 14.85
N GLY A 35 -9.77 -0.73 14.94
CA GLY A 35 -10.14 -0.01 16.15
C GLY A 35 -11.55 0.55 16.03
N THR A 36 -12.34 0.49 17.10
CA THR A 36 -13.66 1.14 17.15
C THR A 36 -13.62 2.30 18.14
N PHE A 37 -13.97 3.49 17.66
CA PHE A 37 -14.01 4.74 18.41
C PHE A 37 -15.46 5.23 18.48
N HIS A 38 -15.80 5.92 19.57
CA HIS A 38 -17.16 6.41 19.79
C HIS A 38 -17.58 7.47 18.75
N ASP A 39 -16.67 8.41 18.44
CA ASP A 39 -17.00 9.56 17.58
C ASP A 39 -16.57 9.34 16.12
N GLU A 40 -15.42 8.71 15.89
CA GLU A 40 -14.87 8.50 14.53
C GLU A 40 -15.35 7.20 13.86
N GLY A 41 -16.01 6.31 14.62
CA GLY A 41 -16.39 4.98 14.13
C GLY A 41 -15.19 4.05 14.01
N THR A 42 -15.10 3.29 12.92
CA THR A 42 -14.05 2.28 12.73
C THR A 42 -12.83 2.85 12.00
N LEU A 43 -11.65 2.66 12.57
CA LEU A 43 -10.36 3.07 12.00
C LEU A 43 -9.40 1.87 11.87
N ALA A 44 -8.41 2.01 10.98
CA ALA A 44 -7.32 1.04 10.81
C ALA A 44 -6.05 1.54 11.50
N ILE A 45 -5.54 0.80 12.47
CA ILE A 45 -4.43 1.18 13.34
C ILE A 45 -3.22 0.34 12.96
N LYS A 46 -2.26 0.96 12.25
CA LYS A 46 -1.02 0.31 11.81
C LYS A 46 0.05 0.48 12.88
N LYS A 47 0.29 -0.59 13.63
CA LYS A 47 1.36 -0.69 14.63
C LYS A 47 2.59 -1.31 13.95
N PRO A 48 3.68 -0.55 13.77
CA PRO A 48 4.91 -1.07 13.18
C PRO A 48 5.56 -2.16 14.04
N HIS A 49 6.40 -2.99 13.40
CA HIS A 49 7.33 -3.86 14.13
C HIS A 49 8.46 -3.01 14.74
N ALA A 50 9.15 -3.55 15.75
CA ALA A 50 10.15 -2.82 16.54
C ALA A 50 11.21 -2.12 15.68
N ASP A 51 11.60 -2.74 14.56
CA ASP A 51 12.67 -2.26 13.67
C ASP A 51 12.16 -1.54 12.41
N SER A 52 10.86 -1.25 12.30
CA SER A 52 10.32 -0.59 11.10
C SER A 52 10.74 0.88 10.99
N TYR A 53 11.11 1.52 12.10
CA TYR A 53 11.60 2.90 12.14
C TYR A 53 12.93 2.98 12.88
N GLN A 54 13.98 3.41 12.18
CA GLN A 54 15.31 3.61 12.75
C GLN A 54 15.36 4.80 13.71
N SER A 55 14.46 5.79 13.52
CA SER A 55 14.35 6.96 14.40
C SER A 55 12.93 7.51 14.47
N PHE A 56 12.64 8.36 15.46
CA PHE A 56 11.40 9.15 15.49
C PHE A 56 11.34 10.19 14.35
N GLU A 57 12.48 10.63 13.87
CA GLU A 57 12.56 11.59 12.76
C GLU A 57 12.12 10.95 11.44
N GLU A 58 12.48 9.69 11.19
CA GLU A 58 11.98 8.91 10.05
C GLU A 58 10.44 8.82 10.08
N PHE A 59 9.88 8.47 11.24
CA PHE A 59 8.43 8.43 11.44
C PHE A 59 7.77 9.81 11.20
N ARG A 60 8.30 10.88 11.80
CA ARG A 60 7.77 12.24 11.62
C ARG A 60 7.86 12.72 10.17
N ASN A 61 8.92 12.35 9.46
CA ASN A 61 9.07 12.66 8.04
C ASN A 61 8.02 11.93 7.19
N GLU A 62 7.73 10.67 7.49
CA GLU A 62 6.64 9.93 6.85
C GLU A 62 5.28 10.59 7.17
N VAL A 63 5.00 10.91 8.44
CA VAL A 63 3.76 11.61 8.83
C VAL A 63 3.61 12.94 8.07
N ARG A 64 4.68 13.74 7.95
CA ARG A 64 4.68 14.99 7.17
C ARG A 64 4.38 14.74 5.70
N LEU A 65 5.00 13.73 5.10
CA LEU A 65 4.77 13.36 3.71
C LEU A 65 3.32 12.95 3.49
N LEU A 66 2.81 12.03 4.31
CA LEU A 66 1.45 11.50 4.22
C LEU A 66 0.38 12.55 4.55
N SER A 67 0.70 13.55 5.38
CA SER A 67 -0.22 14.67 5.67
C SER A 67 -0.60 15.48 4.43
N LYS A 68 0.24 15.45 3.38
CA LYS A 68 0.01 16.13 2.09
C LYS A 68 -0.79 15.28 1.10
N VAL A 69 -0.95 14.00 1.38
CA VAL A 69 -1.58 13.03 0.48
C VAL A 69 -3.07 12.95 0.83
N LYS A 70 -3.93 13.52 -0.02
CA LYS A 70 -5.38 13.43 0.17
C LYS A 70 -6.09 13.28 -1.16
N HIS A 71 -6.58 12.08 -1.43
CA HIS A 71 -7.29 11.75 -2.64
C HIS A 71 -8.28 10.60 -2.42
N ARG A 72 -9.42 10.61 -3.11
CA ARG A 72 -10.49 9.60 -2.93
C ARG A 72 -10.07 8.15 -3.21
N ASN A 73 -9.02 7.98 -4.02
CA ASN A 73 -8.45 6.68 -4.38
C ASN A 73 -7.15 6.35 -3.62
N LEU A 74 -6.87 7.05 -2.52
CA LEU A 74 -5.79 6.76 -1.60
C LEU A 74 -6.40 6.56 -0.21
N VAL A 75 -5.85 5.64 0.57
CA VAL A 75 -6.25 5.47 1.97
C VAL A 75 -5.80 6.68 2.77
N ASN A 76 -6.77 7.38 3.37
CA ASN A 76 -6.53 8.61 4.10
C ASN A 76 -5.90 8.35 5.47
N LEU A 77 -4.79 9.06 5.74
CA LEU A 77 -4.22 9.15 7.08
C LEU A 77 -5.12 10.05 7.94
N VAL A 78 -5.68 9.50 9.00
CA VAL A 78 -6.54 10.21 9.96
C VAL A 78 -5.70 10.85 11.06
N GLY A 79 -4.66 10.15 11.51
CA GLY A 79 -3.79 10.65 12.54
C GLY A 79 -2.64 9.72 12.86
N PHE A 80 -1.99 10.00 13.99
CA PHE A 80 -0.84 9.25 14.46
C PHE A 80 -0.76 9.28 15.99
N CYS A 81 -0.05 8.32 16.56
CA CYS A 81 0.37 8.32 17.95
C CYS A 81 1.89 8.32 17.99
N GLU A 82 2.45 9.27 18.72
CA GLU A 82 3.88 9.39 18.97
C GLU A 82 4.09 9.57 20.47
N GLU A 83 4.66 8.57 21.14
CA GLU A 83 5.04 8.66 22.55
C GLU A 83 6.55 8.48 22.72
N PRO A 84 7.19 9.31 23.56
CA PRO A 84 8.63 9.25 23.77
C PRO A 84 9.06 7.99 24.56
N GLY A 85 10.32 7.61 24.43
CA GLY A 85 10.95 6.50 25.20
C GLY A 85 11.53 5.39 24.31
N ALA A 86 12.33 4.50 24.91
CA ALA A 86 12.99 3.40 24.20
C ALA A 86 12.01 2.37 23.61
N SER A 87 10.79 2.30 24.17
CA SER A 87 9.65 1.50 23.67
C SER A 87 8.50 2.37 23.18
N GLY A 88 8.79 3.64 22.87
CA GLY A 88 7.78 4.64 22.54
C GLY A 88 6.95 4.27 21.30
N ALA A 89 5.68 4.63 21.32
CA ALA A 89 4.75 4.30 20.24
C ALA A 89 5.00 5.15 18.99
N LYS A 90 5.02 4.52 17.82
CA LYS A 90 5.04 5.16 16.49
C LYS A 90 3.91 4.55 15.67
N ILE A 91 2.67 4.97 15.87
CA ILE A 91 1.50 4.28 15.29
C ILE A 91 0.81 5.21 14.30
N LEU A 92 0.47 4.69 13.12
CA LEU A 92 -0.30 5.41 12.11
C LEU A 92 -1.77 4.97 12.17
N VAL A 93 -2.68 5.92 12.06
CA VAL A 93 -4.12 5.69 12.10
C VAL A 93 -4.74 6.14 10.80
N TYR A 94 -5.38 5.22 10.09
CA TYR A 94 -5.99 5.41 8.78
C TYR A 94 -7.50 5.23 8.85
N GLU A 95 -8.20 5.70 7.81
CA GLU A 95 -9.57 5.26 7.56
C GLU A 95 -9.63 3.72 7.43
N TYR A 96 -10.71 3.11 7.92
CA TYR A 96 -10.95 1.69 7.70
C TYR A 96 -11.63 1.46 6.34
N VAL A 97 -11.13 0.49 5.57
CA VAL A 97 -11.65 0.15 4.23
C VAL A 97 -12.26 -1.26 4.24
N PRO A 98 -13.58 -1.42 4.07
CA PRO A 98 -14.29 -2.63 4.52
C PRO A 98 -14.24 -3.83 3.56
N ASN A 99 -14.09 -3.62 2.25
CA ASN A 99 -14.22 -4.73 1.27
C ASN A 99 -12.90 -5.47 0.98
N GLY A 100 -11.91 -5.31 1.85
CA GLY A 100 -10.64 -6.02 1.75
C GLY A 100 -9.75 -5.54 0.60
N SER A 101 -8.75 -6.36 0.25
CA SER A 101 -7.79 -6.03 -0.79
C SER A 101 -8.15 -6.62 -2.15
N LEU A 102 -7.71 -5.99 -3.23
CA LEU A 102 -7.90 -6.47 -4.59
C LEU A 102 -7.34 -7.90 -4.77
N LEU A 103 -6.25 -8.23 -4.08
CA LEU A 103 -5.70 -9.60 -4.09
C LEU A 103 -6.74 -10.63 -3.66
N GLU A 104 -7.46 -10.38 -2.57
CA GLU A 104 -8.47 -11.30 -2.04
C GLU A 104 -9.63 -11.54 -3.01
N HIS A 105 -9.96 -10.52 -3.82
CA HIS A 105 -10.95 -10.64 -4.89
C HIS A 105 -10.41 -11.41 -6.10
N ILE A 106 -9.12 -11.21 -6.46
CA ILE A 106 -8.47 -11.94 -7.55
C ILE A 106 -8.39 -13.45 -7.22
N ILE A 107 -8.03 -13.81 -5.99
CA ILE A 107 -7.90 -15.22 -5.57
C ILE A 107 -9.21 -15.85 -5.07
N GLY A 108 -10.34 -15.15 -5.17
CA GLY A 108 -11.67 -15.68 -4.83
C GLY A 108 -12.00 -15.80 -3.34
N ARG A 109 -11.17 -15.27 -2.43
CA ARG A 109 -11.42 -15.30 -0.97
C ARG A 109 -12.64 -14.49 -0.53
N ARG A 110 -13.11 -13.57 -1.38
CA ARG A 110 -14.31 -12.74 -1.11
C ARG A 110 -15.60 -13.34 -1.68
N GLY A 111 -15.56 -14.57 -2.22
CA GLY A 111 -16.74 -15.32 -2.67
C GLY A 111 -17.43 -14.79 -3.92
N ARG A 112 -17.05 -13.61 -4.44
CA ARG A 112 -17.56 -13.04 -5.69
C ARG A 112 -16.40 -12.72 -6.62
N VAL A 113 -16.49 -13.24 -7.85
CA VAL A 113 -15.54 -12.90 -8.92
C VAL A 113 -15.85 -11.49 -9.42
N LEU A 114 -14.80 -10.69 -9.60
CA LEU A 114 -14.93 -9.35 -10.19
C LEU A 114 -15.40 -9.45 -11.64
N THR A 115 -16.49 -8.74 -11.95
CA THR A 115 -16.90 -8.49 -13.33
C THR A 115 -15.85 -7.68 -14.07
N TRP A 116 -15.83 -7.76 -15.40
CA TRP A 116 -14.91 -6.95 -16.22
C TRP A 116 -15.04 -5.45 -15.92
N ARG A 117 -16.28 -4.94 -15.83
CA ARG A 117 -16.55 -3.53 -15.48
C ARG A 117 -15.93 -3.14 -14.14
N GLN A 118 -16.07 -3.99 -13.11
CA GLN A 118 -15.46 -3.74 -11.81
C GLN A 118 -13.94 -3.71 -11.89
N ARG A 119 -13.31 -4.65 -12.61
CA ARG A 119 -11.85 -4.69 -12.80
C ARG A 119 -11.34 -3.39 -13.43
N VAL A 120 -12.00 -2.92 -14.49
CA VAL A 120 -11.67 -1.67 -15.17
C VAL A 120 -11.85 -0.46 -14.24
N ASN A 121 -12.97 -0.38 -13.51
CA ASN A 121 -13.22 0.73 -12.59
C ASN A 121 -12.20 0.78 -11.43
N LEU A 122 -11.83 -0.39 -10.89
CA LEU A 122 -10.79 -0.49 -9.85
C LEU A 122 -9.41 -0.08 -10.40
N ALA A 123 -9.06 -0.51 -11.61
CA ALA A 123 -7.83 -0.08 -12.28
C ALA A 123 -7.79 1.44 -12.49
N ILE A 124 -8.87 2.03 -13.00
CA ILE A 124 -8.98 3.48 -13.19
C ILE A 124 -8.85 4.22 -11.85
N GLY A 125 -9.52 3.74 -10.80
CA GLY A 125 -9.43 4.32 -9.46
C GLY A 125 -7.99 4.30 -8.93
N ALA A 126 -7.34 3.14 -8.98
CA ALA A 126 -5.95 3.00 -8.54
C ALA A 126 -5.00 3.91 -9.34
N ALA A 127 -5.16 3.97 -10.67
CA ALA A 127 -4.37 4.84 -11.54
C ALA A 127 -4.52 6.33 -11.15
N LYS A 128 -5.74 6.79 -10.85
CA LYS A 128 -5.98 8.16 -10.36
C LYS A 128 -5.27 8.44 -9.05
N GLY A 129 -5.28 7.48 -8.12
CA GLY A 129 -4.54 7.59 -6.86
C GLY A 129 -3.03 7.71 -7.08
N ILE A 130 -2.46 6.87 -7.95
CA ILE A 130 -1.03 6.88 -8.28
C ILE A 130 -0.64 8.19 -8.99
N ALA A 131 -1.44 8.63 -9.97
CA ALA A 131 -1.21 9.89 -10.68
C ALA A 131 -1.20 11.09 -9.72
N HIS A 132 -2.13 11.14 -8.75
CA HIS A 132 -2.13 12.19 -7.73
C HIS A 132 -0.81 12.23 -6.93
N LEU A 133 -0.27 11.07 -6.53
CA LEU A 133 1.03 11.00 -5.84
C LEU A 133 2.19 11.53 -6.71
N HIS A 134 2.16 11.23 -8.00
CA HIS A 134 3.24 11.55 -8.93
C HIS A 134 3.21 13.02 -9.39
N GLU A 135 2.02 13.56 -9.64
CA GLU A 135 1.85 14.82 -10.35
C GLU A 135 1.45 15.96 -9.42
N GLU A 136 0.52 15.71 -8.49
CA GLU A 136 -0.15 16.73 -7.69
C GLU A 136 0.50 16.96 -6.32
N VAL A 137 1.18 15.95 -5.75
CA VAL A 137 1.92 16.11 -4.49
C VAL A 137 3.33 16.66 -4.76
N LYS A 138 3.80 17.61 -3.94
CA LYS A 138 5.14 18.23 -4.06
C LYS A 138 5.99 18.11 -2.76
N PRO A 139 7.23 17.57 -2.84
CA PRO A 139 7.77 16.81 -3.98
C PRO A 139 6.88 15.60 -4.30
N SER A 140 7.00 15.07 -5.51
CA SER A 140 6.24 13.87 -5.91
C SER A 140 6.51 12.71 -4.96
N VAL A 141 5.60 11.75 -4.89
CA VAL A 141 5.71 10.60 -3.99
C VAL A 141 5.75 9.33 -4.81
N ILE A 142 6.80 8.53 -4.62
CA ILE A 142 6.94 7.19 -5.18
C ILE A 142 6.43 6.20 -4.13
N HIS A 143 5.43 5.41 -4.48
CA HIS A 143 4.82 4.42 -3.59
C HIS A 143 5.74 3.22 -3.31
N ARG A 144 6.43 2.74 -4.35
CA ARG A 144 7.49 1.72 -4.33
C ARG A 144 7.06 0.28 -3.98
N ASP A 145 5.87 0.09 -3.44
CA ASP A 145 5.31 -1.25 -3.15
C ASP A 145 3.88 -1.43 -3.68
N LEU A 146 3.64 -1.04 -4.93
CA LEU A 146 2.33 -1.25 -5.57
C LEU A 146 2.13 -2.74 -5.89
N LYS A 147 1.07 -3.30 -5.33
CA LYS A 147 0.64 -4.69 -5.54
C LYS A 147 -0.85 -4.84 -5.20
N PRO A 148 -1.55 -5.91 -5.62
CA PRO A 148 -2.99 -6.06 -5.38
C PRO A 148 -3.38 -6.11 -3.89
N SER A 149 -2.50 -6.56 -2.99
CA SER A 149 -2.80 -6.51 -1.55
C SER A 149 -2.79 -5.09 -0.97
N ASN A 150 -2.14 -4.15 -1.67
CA ASN A 150 -2.01 -2.74 -1.29
C ASN A 150 -3.01 -1.85 -2.05
N ILE A 151 -4.02 -2.46 -2.69
CA ILE A 151 -5.18 -1.76 -3.26
C ILE A 151 -6.40 -2.30 -2.52
N LEU A 152 -6.96 -1.50 -1.62
CA LEU A 152 -8.17 -1.84 -0.88
C LEU A 152 -9.42 -1.42 -1.65
N ILE A 153 -10.56 -2.03 -1.32
CA ILE A 153 -11.84 -1.75 -1.97
C ILE A 153 -12.77 -1.09 -0.96
N GLY A 154 -13.18 0.13 -1.26
CA GLY A 154 -14.11 0.92 -0.46
C GLY A 154 -15.54 0.41 -0.52
N GLU A 155 -16.41 0.99 0.31
CA GLU A 155 -17.82 0.61 0.42
C GLU A 155 -18.57 0.80 -0.92
N GLY A 156 -18.30 1.89 -1.63
CA GLY A 156 -18.82 2.17 -2.97
C GLY A 156 -18.12 1.38 -4.09
N PHE A 157 -17.32 0.38 -3.73
CA PHE A 157 -16.53 -0.46 -4.63
C PHE A 157 -15.46 0.32 -5.43
N GLU A 158 -14.99 1.43 -4.88
CA GLU A 158 -13.86 2.20 -5.40
C GLU A 158 -12.51 1.65 -4.91
N ALA A 159 -11.47 1.77 -5.74
CA ALA A 159 -10.12 1.41 -5.34
C ALA A 159 -9.49 2.48 -4.45
N LYS A 160 -8.79 2.06 -3.39
CA LYS A 160 -7.99 2.91 -2.50
C LYS A 160 -6.59 2.31 -2.35
N VAL A 161 -5.58 2.97 -2.91
CA VAL A 161 -4.17 2.56 -2.73
C VAL A 161 -3.76 2.78 -1.28
N SER A 162 -3.12 1.79 -0.68
CA SER A 162 -2.80 1.71 0.74
C SER A 162 -1.36 1.28 0.97
N ASP A 163 -0.95 1.25 2.24
CA ASP A 163 0.38 0.81 2.68
C ASP A 163 1.53 1.65 2.13
N PHE A 164 1.65 2.85 2.70
CA PHE A 164 2.68 3.80 2.37
C PHE A 164 4.01 3.56 3.11
N GLY A 165 4.23 2.40 3.74
CA GLY A 165 5.42 2.18 4.58
C GLY A 165 6.77 2.18 3.83
N LEU A 166 6.74 2.18 2.49
CA LEU A 166 7.95 2.24 1.65
C LEU A 166 8.06 3.52 0.81
N VAL A 167 7.14 4.48 1.02
CA VAL A 167 7.11 5.70 0.21
C VAL A 167 8.43 6.45 0.26
N LYS A 168 8.73 7.13 -0.85
CA LYS A 168 9.88 8.01 -0.93
C LYS A 168 9.50 9.27 -1.70
N SER A 169 10.02 10.42 -1.29
CA SER A 169 9.99 11.60 -2.13
C SER A 169 10.67 11.29 -3.46
N GLY A 170 10.04 11.67 -4.56
CA GLY A 170 10.60 11.54 -5.90
C GLY A 170 11.76 12.50 -6.15
N PRO A 171 12.35 12.44 -7.35
CA PRO A 171 13.45 13.31 -7.74
C PRO A 171 13.03 14.78 -7.66
N VAL A 172 13.96 15.65 -7.25
CA VAL A 172 13.74 17.09 -7.10
C VAL A 172 14.68 17.83 -8.05
N GLU A 173 14.22 18.96 -8.59
CA GLU A 173 14.98 19.79 -9.54
C GLU A 173 15.48 18.97 -10.75
N ASP A 174 16.78 18.98 -11.02
CA ASP A 174 17.42 18.37 -12.20
C ASP A 174 17.73 16.87 -12.01
N GLN A 175 17.31 16.27 -10.89
CA GLN A 175 17.52 14.85 -10.65
C GLN A 175 16.58 14.00 -11.50
N SER A 176 17.14 13.00 -12.21
CA SER A 176 16.35 12.03 -12.98
C SER A 176 15.80 10.87 -12.14
N HIS A 177 16.39 10.64 -10.96
CA HIS A 177 16.11 9.48 -10.11
C HIS A 177 16.46 9.75 -8.65
N VAL A 178 16.04 8.85 -7.77
CA VAL A 178 16.43 8.81 -6.37
C VAL A 178 17.28 7.56 -6.12
N SER A 179 18.55 7.72 -5.76
CA SER A 179 19.41 6.58 -5.40
C SER A 179 18.87 5.92 -4.12
N SER A 180 18.56 4.63 -4.20
CA SER A 180 17.90 3.92 -3.09
C SER A 180 18.15 2.42 -3.14
N GLN A 181 18.47 1.80 -2.00
CA GLN A 181 18.52 0.33 -1.87
C GLN A 181 17.25 -0.32 -2.41
N ILE A 182 17.31 -1.50 -3.00
CA ILE A 182 16.11 -2.16 -3.55
C ILE A 182 15.14 -2.50 -2.41
N LYS A 183 13.91 -1.98 -2.48
CA LYS A 183 12.79 -2.37 -1.62
C LYS A 183 11.52 -2.46 -2.46
N GLY A 184 10.63 -3.37 -2.09
CA GLY A 184 9.37 -3.64 -2.79
C GLY A 184 9.09 -5.15 -2.82
N THR A 185 7.96 -5.56 -3.38
CA THR A 185 7.55 -6.96 -3.42
C THR A 185 8.06 -7.68 -4.68
N PRO A 186 8.74 -8.84 -4.55
CA PRO A 186 9.13 -9.65 -5.70
C PRO A 186 7.95 -9.96 -6.63
N GLY A 187 8.18 -9.87 -7.93
CA GLY A 187 7.15 -9.99 -8.97
C GLY A 187 6.53 -8.66 -9.41
N TYR A 188 6.67 -7.60 -8.61
CA TYR A 188 6.20 -6.25 -8.97
C TYR A 188 7.35 -5.28 -9.18
N LEU A 189 8.54 -5.62 -8.68
CA LEU A 189 9.74 -4.79 -8.79
C LEU A 189 10.12 -4.52 -10.24
N ASP A 190 10.32 -3.24 -10.53
CA ASP A 190 10.89 -2.74 -11.78
C ASP A 190 12.33 -3.27 -11.99
N PRO A 191 12.60 -4.01 -13.08
CA PRO A 191 13.93 -4.52 -13.39
C PRO A 191 14.98 -3.41 -13.58
N ALA A 192 14.59 -2.25 -14.10
CA ALA A 192 15.50 -1.12 -14.26
C ALA A 192 15.95 -0.60 -12.89
N TYR A 193 15.00 -0.44 -11.95
CA TYR A 193 15.33 -0.10 -10.57
C TYR A 193 16.21 -1.16 -9.89
N CYS A 194 15.91 -2.45 -10.08
CA CYS A 194 16.70 -3.54 -9.51
C CYS A 194 18.16 -3.58 -10.01
N SER A 195 18.38 -3.22 -11.28
CA SER A 195 19.73 -3.24 -11.87
C SER A 195 20.55 -1.99 -11.57
N SER A 196 19.90 -0.82 -11.51
CA SER A 196 20.56 0.48 -11.41
C SER A 196 20.57 1.10 -10.02
N PHE A 197 19.73 0.61 -9.10
CA PHE A 197 19.43 1.27 -7.82
C PHE A 197 18.83 2.69 -7.96
N HIS A 198 18.35 3.04 -9.17
CA HIS A 198 17.71 4.31 -9.48
C HIS A 198 16.20 4.17 -9.38
N LEU A 199 15.63 4.69 -8.29
CA LEU A 199 14.18 4.70 -8.10
C LEU A 199 13.57 5.90 -8.84
N THR A 200 12.52 5.65 -9.62
CA THR A 200 11.80 6.70 -10.36
C THR A 200 10.28 6.54 -10.22
N LEU A 201 9.51 7.54 -10.67
CA LEU A 201 8.05 7.43 -10.79
C LEU A 201 7.65 6.26 -11.70
N PHE A 202 8.46 5.93 -12.71
CA PHE A 202 8.20 4.82 -13.62
C PHE A 202 8.31 3.44 -12.97
N SER A 203 8.98 3.33 -11.83
CA SER A 203 9.02 2.07 -11.07
C SER A 203 7.64 1.72 -10.50
N ASP A 204 6.84 2.72 -10.12
CA ASP A 204 5.42 2.52 -9.77
C ASP A 204 4.58 2.18 -11.00
N VAL A 205 4.85 2.82 -12.14
CA VAL A 205 4.16 2.54 -13.41
C VAL A 205 4.37 1.08 -13.85
N TYR A 206 5.59 0.58 -13.75
CA TYR A 206 5.90 -0.83 -14.02
C TYR A 206 5.10 -1.77 -13.09
N SER A 207 5.16 -1.51 -11.78
CA SER A 207 4.44 -2.29 -10.77
C SER A 207 2.93 -2.31 -11.06
N PHE A 208 2.37 -1.15 -11.43
CA PHE A 208 0.97 -1.02 -11.82
C PHE A 208 0.64 -1.78 -13.11
N GLY A 209 1.54 -1.78 -14.11
CA GLY A 209 1.40 -2.60 -15.31
C GLY A 209 1.26 -4.10 -14.99
N VAL A 210 2.03 -4.61 -14.04
CA VAL A 210 1.90 -6.00 -13.56
C VAL A 210 0.52 -6.25 -12.92
N ILE A 211 -0.02 -5.28 -12.17
CA ILE A 211 -1.38 -5.37 -11.59
C ILE A 211 -2.44 -5.42 -12.69
N LEU A 212 -2.30 -4.60 -13.75
CA LEU A 212 -3.21 -4.61 -14.90
C LEU A 212 -3.20 -5.99 -15.59
N LEU A 213 -2.02 -6.60 -15.78
CA LEU A 213 -1.92 -7.94 -16.34
C LEU A 213 -2.66 -8.98 -15.48
N GLN A 214 -2.55 -8.90 -14.14
CA GLN A 214 -3.29 -9.80 -13.25
C GLN A 214 -4.80 -9.59 -13.32
N LEU A 215 -5.24 -8.33 -13.40
CA LEU A 215 -6.66 -8.00 -13.57
C LEU A 215 -7.22 -8.57 -14.88
N VAL A 216 -6.45 -8.54 -15.97
CA VAL A 216 -6.86 -9.10 -17.26
C VAL A 216 -6.81 -10.62 -17.26
N ALA A 217 -5.68 -11.21 -16.83
CA ALA A 217 -5.43 -12.64 -16.91
C ALA A 217 -6.13 -13.46 -15.83
N ALA A 218 -6.54 -12.82 -14.72
CA ALA A 218 -7.05 -13.48 -13.51
C ALA A 218 -6.08 -14.56 -12.97
N ARG A 219 -4.76 -14.29 -13.03
CA ARG A 219 -3.69 -15.21 -12.67
C ARG A 219 -2.77 -14.62 -11.60
N PRO A 220 -2.08 -15.45 -10.81
CA PRO A 220 -1.03 -14.98 -9.92
C PRO A 220 0.16 -14.40 -10.70
N VAL A 221 0.91 -13.49 -10.06
CA VAL A 221 2.10 -12.84 -10.64
C VAL A 221 3.22 -13.81 -10.99
N VAL A 222 3.36 -14.87 -10.20
CA VAL A 222 4.31 -15.97 -10.42
C VAL A 222 3.50 -17.26 -10.35
N ASP A 223 3.50 -18.02 -11.45
CA ASP A 223 2.90 -19.36 -11.51
C ASP A 223 3.99 -20.41 -11.27
N THR A 224 3.77 -21.27 -10.27
CA THR A 224 4.65 -22.41 -9.94
C THR A 224 4.08 -23.76 -10.39
N GLY A 225 2.88 -23.78 -10.98
CA GLY A 225 2.12 -25.01 -11.24
C GLY A 225 2.34 -25.66 -12.61
N ARG A 226 3.00 -25.01 -13.57
CA ARG A 226 3.22 -25.55 -14.93
C ARG A 226 4.69 -25.94 -15.14
N ASN A 227 4.97 -27.24 -15.24
CA ASN A 227 6.24 -27.82 -15.72
C ASN A 227 7.54 -27.32 -15.06
N ASN A 228 7.53 -27.06 -13.74
CA ASN A 228 8.74 -26.71 -12.97
C ASN A 228 9.48 -25.45 -13.45
N SER A 229 8.84 -24.62 -14.30
CA SER A 229 9.39 -23.37 -14.79
C SER A 229 8.60 -22.24 -14.13
N ARG A 230 9.28 -21.41 -13.30
CA ARG A 230 8.65 -20.23 -12.70
C ARG A 230 8.41 -19.21 -13.81
N TYR A 231 7.15 -19.02 -14.19
CA TYR A 231 6.80 -18.01 -15.19
C TYR A 231 6.31 -16.74 -14.51
N HIS A 232 6.89 -15.62 -14.93
CA HIS A 232 6.41 -14.30 -14.55
C HIS A 232 5.24 -13.91 -15.46
N ILE A 233 4.21 -13.25 -14.90
CA ILE A 233 3.02 -12.88 -15.68
C ILE A 233 3.31 -11.97 -16.89
N ILE A 234 4.44 -11.27 -16.89
CA ILE A 234 4.87 -10.44 -18.03
C ILE A 234 5.20 -11.26 -19.28
N ASP A 235 5.56 -12.54 -19.10
CA ASP A 235 5.88 -13.45 -20.20
C ASP A 235 4.64 -14.15 -20.76
N TRP A 236 3.48 -13.97 -20.10
CA TRP A 236 2.20 -14.56 -20.48
C TRP A 236 1.82 -14.35 -21.96
N PRO A 237 1.94 -13.14 -22.55
CA PRO A 237 1.58 -12.92 -23.95
C PRO A 237 2.44 -13.70 -24.94
N ASN A 238 3.64 -14.11 -24.53
CA ASN A 238 4.60 -14.82 -25.38
C ASN A 238 4.43 -16.34 -25.34
N ILE A 239 3.55 -16.85 -24.48
CA ILE A 239 3.17 -18.27 -24.46
C ILE A 239 2.27 -18.52 -25.67
N ARG A 240 2.88 -18.76 -26.83
CA ARG A 240 2.18 -19.38 -27.96
C ARG A 240 1.67 -20.73 -27.47
N TYR A 241 0.37 -20.97 -27.64
CA TYR A 241 -0.21 -22.30 -27.54
C TYR A 241 0.51 -23.16 -28.59
N ALA A 242 1.48 -23.97 -28.15
CA ALA A 242 2.00 -25.10 -28.90
C ALA A 242 1.08 -26.30 -28.68
#